data_AF-A0A8J3RAB8-F1
#
_entry.id   AF-A0A8J3RAB8-F1
#
_cell.length_a   1.000
_cell.length_b   1.000
_cell.length_c   1.000
_cell.angle_alpha   90.00
_cell.angle_beta   90.00
_cell.angle_gamma   90.00
#
_symmetry.space_group_name_H-M   'P 1'
#
loop_
_entity.id
_entity.type
_entity.pdbx_description
1 polymer ?
#
loop_
_entity_poly.entity_id
_entity_poly.type
_entity_poly.pdbx_seq_one_letter_code
_entity_poly.pdbx_strand_id
1 'polypeptide(L)'
;MAADDRLSEAQTPEDRLARRLRDAHRHVRALALPQEEKARLTRRLLSICDVAKRDIAHAADRLDVFIAYLDGRSDTPSRRNLPPGD
;
A
#
# COMPACT_ATOMS: atom_id res chain seq x y z
N MET A 1 -7.69 -10.01 -35.75
CA MET A 1 -7.68 -8.57 -35.42
C MET A 1 -9.01 -8.26 -34.75
N ALA A 2 -9.00 -8.16 -33.41
CA ALA A 2 -10.04 -7.62 -32.50
C ALA A 2 -9.92 -8.31 -31.12
N ALA A 3 -8.83 -8.05 -30.41
CA ALA A 3 -8.65 -8.51 -29.03
C ALA A 3 -7.84 -7.47 -28.26
N ASP A 4 -8.22 -6.19 -28.34
CA ASP A 4 -7.58 -5.15 -27.53
C ASP A 4 -8.40 -3.84 -27.49
N ASP A 5 -9.73 -3.92 -27.29
CA ASP A 5 -10.58 -2.73 -27.10
C ASP A 5 -11.45 -2.90 -25.84
N ARG A 6 -10.81 -3.29 -24.72
CA ARG A 6 -11.39 -3.20 -23.35
C ARG A 6 -10.39 -2.70 -22.31
N LEU A 7 -9.31 -2.06 -22.74
CA LEU A 7 -8.34 -1.40 -21.85
C LEU A 7 -8.89 -0.10 -21.21
N SER A 8 -10.16 0.23 -21.44
CA SER A 8 -10.82 1.43 -20.94
C SER A 8 -12.06 1.16 -20.07
N GLU A 9 -12.16 0.00 -19.42
CA GLU A 9 -13.07 -0.17 -18.28
C GLU A 9 -12.30 0.29 -17.03
N ALA A 10 -12.53 1.57 -16.66
CA ALA A 10 -12.01 2.30 -15.51
C ALA A 10 -11.22 1.45 -14.49
N GLN A 11 -9.95 1.81 -14.24
CA GLN A 11 -9.13 1.30 -13.11
C GLN A 11 -10.03 1.06 -11.89
N THR A 12 -10.45 -0.20 -11.70
CA THR A 12 -11.46 -0.51 -10.70
C THR A 12 -10.88 -0.13 -9.34
N PRO A 13 -11.72 0.27 -8.37
CA PRO A 13 -11.23 0.58 -7.03
C PRO A 13 -10.44 -0.61 -6.45
N GLU A 14 -10.76 -1.83 -6.88
CA GLU A 14 -10.02 -3.06 -6.61
C GLU A 14 -8.62 -3.09 -7.26
N ASP A 15 -8.46 -2.76 -8.55
CA ASP A 15 -7.14 -2.72 -9.20
C ASP A 15 -6.23 -1.66 -8.57
N ARG A 16 -6.78 -0.47 -8.28
CA ARG A 16 -6.05 0.59 -7.57
C ARG A 16 -5.60 0.14 -6.19
N LEU A 17 -6.47 -0.55 -5.45
CA LEU A 17 -6.15 -1.09 -4.14
C LEU A 17 -5.10 -2.19 -4.23
N ALA A 18 -5.21 -3.10 -5.21
CA ALA A 18 -4.25 -4.17 -5.43
C ALA A 18 -2.85 -3.63 -5.74
N ARG A 19 -2.76 -2.55 -6.55
CA ARG A 19 -1.49 -1.85 -6.80
C ARG A 19 -0.90 -1.27 -5.50
N ARG A 20 -1.70 -0.55 -4.71
CA ARG A 20 -1.27 0.01 -3.42
C ARG A 20 -0.83 -1.08 -2.44
N LEU A 21 -1.52 -2.22 -2.38
CA LEU A 21 -1.15 -3.35 -1.53
C LEU A 21 0.20 -3.95 -1.92
N ARG A 22 0.47 -4.10 -3.22
CA ARG A 22 1.78 -4.58 -3.71
C ARG A 22 2.89 -3.60 -3.37
N ASP A 23 2.62 -2.31 -3.52
CA ASP A 23 3.59 -1.26 -3.18
C ASP A 23 3.92 -1.28 -1.67
N ALA A 24 2.90 -1.33 -0.82
CA ALA A 24 3.07 -1.51 0.63
C ALA A 24 3.88 -2.78 0.96
N HIS A 25 3.60 -3.90 0.29
CA HIS A 25 4.36 -5.15 0.47
C HIS A 25 5.83 -4.98 0.08
N ARG A 26 6.12 -4.25 -1.00
CA ARG A 26 7.49 -3.94 -1.43
C ARG A 26 8.20 -3.08 -0.39
N HIS A 27 7.53 -2.06 0.16
CA HIS A 27 8.06 -1.24 1.25
C HIS A 27 8.40 -2.10 2.48
N VAL A 28 7.49 -2.97 2.94
CA VAL A 28 7.74 -3.89 4.07
C VAL A 28 8.94 -4.81 3.81
N ARG A 29 9.15 -5.26 2.57
CA ARG A 29 10.32 -6.07 2.20
C ARG A 29 11.62 -5.26 2.14
N ALA A 30 11.56 -4.02 1.68
CA ALA A 30 12.69 -3.10 1.64
C ALA A 30 13.14 -2.66 3.04
N LEU A 31 12.18 -2.53 3.96
CA LEU A 31 12.43 -2.36 5.38
C LEU A 31 13.21 -3.58 5.92
N ALA A 32 14.43 -3.34 6.39
CA ALA A 32 15.30 -4.34 7.03
C ALA A 32 14.82 -4.68 8.46
N LEU A 33 13.53 -4.98 8.60
CA LEU A 33 12.91 -5.35 9.87
C LEU A 33 13.16 -6.83 10.22
N PRO A 34 13.17 -7.18 11.51
CA PRO A 34 13.22 -8.56 11.96
C PRO A 34 11.99 -9.35 11.50
N GLN A 35 12.13 -10.68 11.42
CA GLN A 35 11.09 -11.57 10.87
C GLN A 35 9.78 -11.49 11.66
N GLU A 36 9.82 -11.32 12.98
CA GLU A 36 8.62 -11.14 13.80
C GLU A 36 7.83 -9.88 13.42
N GLU A 37 8.50 -8.76 13.20
CA GLU A 37 7.87 -7.52 12.78
C GLU A 37 7.29 -7.66 11.36
N LYS A 38 8.03 -8.29 10.44
CA LYS A 38 7.54 -8.61 9.09
C LYS A 38 6.30 -9.50 9.13
N ALA A 39 6.26 -10.48 10.01
CA ALA A 39 5.10 -11.35 10.19
C ALA A 39 3.89 -10.58 10.72
N ARG A 40 4.08 -9.66 11.69
CA ARG A 40 3.01 -8.79 12.20
C ARG A 40 2.46 -7.87 11.10
N LEU A 41 3.33 -7.25 10.31
CA LEU A 41 2.95 -6.38 9.20
C LEU A 41 2.22 -7.15 8.08
N THR A 42 2.71 -8.33 7.73
CA THR A 42 2.05 -9.22 6.75
C THR A 42 0.66 -9.65 7.22
N ARG A 43 0.50 -10.02 8.50
CA ARG A 43 -0.82 -10.34 9.07
C ARG A 43 -1.78 -9.15 8.99
N ARG A 44 -1.28 -7.94 9.26
CA ARG A 44 -2.09 -6.71 9.17
C ARG A 44 -2.50 -6.40 7.72
N LEU A 45 -1.61 -6.60 6.75
CA LEU A 45 -1.92 -6.51 5.32
C LEU A 45 -3.00 -7.51 4.90
N LEU A 46 -2.93 -8.76 5.38
CA LEU A 46 -3.95 -9.77 5.12
C LEU A 46 -5.32 -9.36 5.66
N SER A 47 -5.40 -8.78 6.87
CA SER A 47 -6.67 -8.26 7.41
C SER A 47 -7.23 -7.12 6.56
N ILE A 48 -6.39 -6.21 6.06
CA ILE A 48 -6.82 -5.13 5.15
C ILE A 48 -7.36 -5.72 3.83
N CYS A 49 -6.72 -6.76 3.31
CA CYS A 49 -7.16 -7.47 2.11
C CYS A 49 -8.49 -8.21 2.30
N ASP A 50 -8.77 -8.70 3.51
CA ASP A 50 -10.08 -9.31 3.81
C ASP A 50 -11.19 -8.26 3.91
N VAL A 51 -10.91 -7.12 4.54
CA VAL A 51 -11.81 -5.95 4.56
C VAL A 51 -12.07 -5.47 3.13
N ALA A 52 -11.06 -5.45 2.27
CA ALA A 52 -11.21 -5.01 0.87
C ALA A 52 -12.26 -5.78 0.08
N LYS A 53 -12.44 -7.07 0.38
CA LYS A 53 -13.46 -7.90 -0.29
C LYS A 53 -14.89 -7.51 0.10
N ARG A 54 -15.05 -6.85 1.26
CA ARG A 54 -16.35 -6.45 1.81
C ARG A 54 -16.60 -4.95 1.61
N ASP A 55 -15.59 -4.14 1.91
CA ASP A 55 -15.61 -2.68 1.94
C ASP A 55 -14.31 -2.10 1.38
N ILE A 56 -14.30 -1.88 0.07
CA ILE A 56 -13.12 -1.36 -0.63
C ILE A 56 -12.73 0.04 -0.14
N ALA A 57 -13.72 0.90 0.13
CA ALA A 57 -13.48 2.26 0.63
C ALA A 57 -12.81 2.25 2.02
N HIS A 58 -13.30 1.41 2.94
CA HIS A 58 -12.70 1.28 4.26
C HIS A 58 -11.31 0.64 4.21
N ALA A 59 -11.10 -0.32 3.32
CA ALA A 59 -9.79 -0.91 3.09
C ALA A 59 -8.78 0.09 2.53
N ALA A 60 -9.21 0.98 1.62
CA ALA A 60 -8.36 2.02 1.08
C ALA A 60 -7.87 2.99 2.16
N ASP A 61 -8.76 3.44 3.04
CA ASP A 61 -8.42 4.30 4.19
C ASP A 61 -7.46 3.60 5.16
N ARG A 62 -7.78 2.36 5.54
CA ARG A 62 -6.91 1.53 6.39
C ARG A 62 -5.52 1.31 5.79
N LEU A 63 -5.45 1.13 4.47
CA LEU A 63 -4.19 0.95 3.75
C LEU A 63 -3.37 2.24 3.74
N ASP A 64 -4.02 3.39 3.57
CA ASP A 64 -3.36 4.70 3.60
C ASP A 64 -2.70 4.96 4.98
N VAL A 65 -3.44 4.72 6.07
CA VAL A 65 -2.90 4.78 7.44
C VAL A 65 -1.75 3.79 7.65
N PHE A 66 -1.83 2.60 7.08
CA PHE A 66 -0.77 1.60 7.17
C PHE A 66 0.50 2.05 6.44
N ILE A 67 0.36 2.63 5.24
CA ILE A 67 1.50 3.18 4.48
C ILE A 67 2.12 4.35 5.24
N ALA A 68 1.32 5.28 5.76
CA ALA A 68 1.80 6.39 6.57
C ALA A 68 2.54 5.90 7.84
N TYR A 69 2.08 4.82 8.46
CA TYR A 69 2.78 4.19 9.59
C TYR A 69 4.12 3.56 9.19
N LEU A 70 4.21 2.94 8.01
CA LEU A 70 5.45 2.39 7.48
C LEU A 70 6.44 3.49 7.10
N ASP A 71 5.95 4.58 6.50
CA ASP A 71 6.73 5.78 6.19
C ASP A 71 7.26 6.41 7.47
N GLY A 72 6.42 6.65 8.48
CA GLY A 72 6.84 7.17 9.78
C GLY A 72 7.83 6.28 10.54
N ARG A 73 7.76 4.95 10.40
CA ARG A 73 8.79 4.02 10.93
C ARG A 73 10.12 4.13 10.16
N SER A 74 10.05 4.37 8.85
CA SER A 74 11.22 4.59 8.01
C SER A 74 11.83 5.99 8.22
N ASP A 75 11.00 6.97 8.59
CA ASP A 75 11.32 8.40 8.71
C ASP A 75 11.93 8.79 10.08
N THR A 76 12.25 7.83 10.94
CA THR A 76 13.10 8.10 12.12
C THR A 76 14.58 7.83 11.80
N PRO A 77 15.48 8.84 11.79
CA PRO A 77 15.40 10.13 11.12
C PRO A 77 16.63 10.38 10.22
N SER A 78 16.45 10.52 8.90
CA SER A 78 17.40 11.29 8.07
C SER A 78 16.90 11.52 6.64
N ARG A 79 16.79 12.82 6.31
CA ARG A 79 17.16 13.39 5.00
C ARG A 79 16.11 13.50 3.90
N ARG A 80 14.87 13.93 4.18
CA ARG A 80 14.06 14.56 3.11
C ARG A 80 13.02 15.57 3.60
N ASN A 81 13.46 16.52 4.41
CA ASN A 81 12.88 17.86 4.37
C ASN A 81 13.46 18.58 3.14
N LEU A 82 12.73 18.62 2.02
CA LEU A 82 12.93 19.68 1.03
C LEU A 82 11.80 20.69 1.27
N PRO A 83 12.11 21.95 1.60
CA PRO A 83 11.09 22.99 1.57
C PRO A 83 10.63 23.20 0.12
N PRO A 84 9.33 23.48 -0.14
CA PRO A 84 8.96 24.03 -1.42
C PRO A 84 9.61 25.42 -1.53
N GLY A 85 10.66 25.51 -2.36
CA GLY A 85 11.23 26.78 -2.80
C GLY A 85 10.71 27.07 -4.21
N ASP A 86 9.66 27.89 -4.29
CA ASP A 86 9.62 29.20 -4.96
C ASP A 86 8.19 29.76 -4.83
#